data_AF-A0A7W1GKQ7-F1
#
_entry.id   AF-A0A7W1GKQ7-F1
#
_cell.length_a   1.000
_cell.length_b   1.000
_cell.length_c   1.000
_cell.angle_alpha   90.00
_cell.angle_beta   90.00
_cell.angle_gamma   90.00
#
_symmetry.space_group_name_H-M   'P 1'
#
loop_
_entity.id
_entity.type
_entity.pdbx_description
1 polymer ?
#
loop_
_entity_poly.entity_id
_entity_poly.type
_entity_poly.pdbx_seq_one_letter_code
_entity_poly.pdbx_strand_id
1 'polypeptide(L)'
;ISFINAIANLCEAVDADVREVALGMGYDKRIGFEFLHPGPGYGGSCFPKDTAALLYTARQVGYDFGLLNGVQDVNRTQHERMVDKIVHAAGGDVDGLRIAVWGITLKADTDDLRDSPALVIADRLIELGAKVRGYDPAIEAGRAVSTIEVVADPIEACDGAHVLAVLTEWDEFRWLDFDRVRSTMAVPAIVDARNLLDPAALRRRGFAYTGVGR
;
A
#
# COMPACT_ATOMS: atom_id res chain seq x y z
N ILE A 1 -13.40 -2.83 2.71
CA ILE A 1 -12.12 -2.10 2.56
C ILE A 1 -11.98 -0.91 3.53
N SER A 2 -12.62 0.25 3.33
CA SER A 2 -12.41 1.40 4.25
C SER A 2 -12.68 1.05 5.72
N PHE A 3 -13.76 0.30 6.00
CA PHE A 3 -14.02 -0.21 7.34
C PHE A 3 -12.83 -0.99 7.93
N ILE A 4 -12.32 -2.00 7.22
CA ILE A 4 -11.23 -2.82 7.73
C ILE A 4 -9.90 -2.04 7.82
N ASN A 5 -9.68 -1.05 6.96
CA ASN A 5 -8.55 -0.12 7.10
C ASN A 5 -8.66 0.73 8.38
N ALA A 6 -9.84 1.24 8.71
CA ALA A 6 -10.06 1.96 9.96
C ALA A 6 -9.83 1.06 11.18
N ILE A 7 -10.28 -0.20 11.12
CA ILE A 7 -9.98 -1.21 12.16
C ILE A 7 -8.49 -1.48 12.24
N ALA A 8 -7.77 -1.61 11.11
CA ALA A 8 -6.32 -1.79 11.09
C ALA A 8 -5.60 -0.65 11.80
N ASN A 9 -5.99 0.59 11.51
CA ASN A 9 -5.41 1.77 12.15
C ASN A 9 -5.67 1.78 13.67
N LEU A 10 -6.85 1.34 14.10
CA LEU A 10 -7.15 1.18 15.52
C LEU A 10 -6.30 0.06 16.15
N CYS A 11 -6.13 -1.07 15.46
CA CYS A 11 -5.32 -2.19 15.92
C CYS A 11 -3.87 -1.75 16.20
N GLU A 12 -3.27 -0.95 15.32
CA GLU A 12 -1.93 -0.37 15.54
C GLU A 12 -1.87 0.50 16.80
N ALA A 13 -2.91 1.29 17.07
CA ALA A 13 -2.95 2.19 18.22
C ALA A 13 -3.11 1.46 19.56
N VAL A 14 -3.60 0.22 19.55
CA VAL A 14 -3.89 -0.58 20.76
C VAL A 14 -3.06 -1.87 20.83
N ASP A 15 -2.06 -2.02 19.97
CA ASP A 15 -1.17 -3.20 19.89
C ASP A 15 -1.94 -4.52 19.66
N ALA A 16 -2.88 -4.50 18.70
CA ALA A 16 -3.64 -5.67 18.24
C ALA A 16 -3.30 -6.03 16.78
N ASP A 17 -3.63 -7.26 16.36
CA ASP A 17 -3.48 -7.72 14.97
C ASP A 17 -4.82 -7.71 14.22
N VAL A 18 -4.93 -6.87 13.20
CA VAL A 18 -6.13 -6.76 12.35
C VAL A 18 -6.52 -8.08 11.68
N ARG A 19 -5.56 -8.99 11.44
CA ARG A 19 -5.84 -10.29 10.82
C ARG A 19 -6.64 -11.18 11.77
N GLU A 20 -6.37 -11.11 13.08
CA GLU A 20 -7.15 -11.84 14.08
C GLU A 20 -8.57 -11.27 14.18
N VAL A 21 -8.70 -9.93 14.14
CA VAL A 21 -10.01 -9.26 14.12
C VAL A 21 -10.80 -9.63 12.86
N ALA A 22 -10.18 -9.55 11.69
CA ALA A 22 -10.80 -9.91 10.40
C ALA A 22 -11.23 -11.39 10.37
N LEU A 23 -10.39 -12.29 10.90
CA LEU A 23 -10.71 -13.71 11.02
C LEU A 23 -11.92 -13.93 11.93
N GLY A 24 -11.95 -13.30 13.10
CA GLY A 24 -13.08 -13.37 14.03
C GLY A 24 -14.38 -12.86 13.41
N MET A 25 -14.32 -11.73 12.70
CA MET A 25 -15.46 -11.17 11.98
C MET A 25 -15.95 -12.09 10.85
N GLY A 26 -15.03 -12.69 10.10
CA GLY A 26 -15.37 -13.49 8.92
C GLY A 26 -16.07 -14.82 9.24
N TYR A 27 -15.93 -15.33 10.47
CA TYR A 27 -16.69 -16.51 10.91
C TYR A 27 -18.20 -16.26 11.02
N ASP A 28 -18.64 -15.01 11.19
CA ASP A 28 -20.04 -14.66 11.05
C ASP A 28 -20.41 -14.67 9.57
N LYS A 29 -21.23 -15.65 9.16
CA LYS A 29 -21.68 -15.83 7.77
C LYS A 29 -22.43 -14.62 7.19
N ARG A 30 -22.93 -13.71 8.03
CA ARG A 30 -23.59 -12.47 7.57
C ARG A 30 -22.58 -11.41 7.11
N ILE A 31 -21.32 -11.54 7.54
CA ILE A 31 -20.20 -10.68 7.17
C ILE A 31 -19.36 -11.39 6.09
N GLY A 32 -18.90 -12.61 6.36
CA GLY A 32 -17.99 -13.36 5.48
C GLY A 32 -16.55 -12.84 5.48
N PHE A 33 -15.67 -13.50 4.74
CA PHE A 33 -14.23 -13.19 4.70
C PHE A 33 -13.82 -12.19 3.60
N GLU A 34 -14.69 -12.01 2.60
CA GLU A 34 -14.39 -11.23 1.42
C GLU A 34 -14.23 -9.73 1.74
N PHE A 35 -13.28 -9.06 1.07
CA PHE A 35 -13.02 -7.61 1.23
C PHE A 35 -12.67 -7.13 2.65
N LEU A 36 -12.22 -8.06 3.52
CA LEU A 36 -11.71 -7.81 4.88
C LEU A 36 -10.17 -7.87 4.95
N HIS A 37 -9.49 -7.57 3.85
CA HIS A 37 -8.04 -7.38 3.84
C HIS A 37 -7.71 -5.90 3.90
N PRO A 38 -7.03 -5.43 4.96
CA PRO A 38 -6.55 -4.05 5.00
C PRO A 38 -5.41 -3.85 4.02
N GLY A 39 -5.24 -2.61 3.57
CA GLY A 39 -4.35 -2.27 2.48
C GLY A 39 -3.92 -0.80 2.48
N PRO A 40 -3.21 -0.37 1.43
CA PRO A 40 -2.87 1.04 1.23
C PRO A 40 -4.10 1.92 0.97
N GLY A 41 -5.23 1.31 0.60
CA GLY A 41 -6.42 1.98 0.11
C GLY A 41 -7.02 1.15 -1.02
N TYR A 42 -8.26 1.46 -1.42
CA TYR A 42 -8.82 0.99 -2.68
C TYR A 42 -8.56 2.01 -3.78
N GLY A 43 -8.51 1.49 -5.02
CA GLY A 43 -8.36 2.27 -6.24
C GLY A 43 -9.20 1.69 -7.38
N GLY A 44 -8.71 1.90 -8.61
CA GLY A 44 -9.32 1.39 -9.83
C GLY A 44 -10.46 2.23 -10.36
N SER A 45 -10.94 1.90 -11.55
CA SER A 45 -11.92 2.74 -12.26
C SER A 45 -13.33 2.75 -11.67
N CYS A 46 -13.65 1.84 -10.75
CA CYS A 46 -15.02 1.64 -10.26
C CYS A 46 -15.26 2.33 -8.92
N PHE A 47 -14.55 1.93 -7.85
CA PHE A 47 -14.88 2.41 -6.50
C PHE A 47 -14.76 3.94 -6.33
N PRO A 48 -13.66 4.62 -6.71
CA PRO A 48 -13.54 6.07 -6.56
C PRO A 48 -14.63 6.81 -7.35
N LYS A 49 -14.81 6.46 -8.63
CA LYS A 49 -15.83 7.03 -9.52
C LYS A 49 -17.24 6.84 -8.99
N ASP A 50 -17.63 5.61 -8.67
CA ASP A 50 -19.03 5.28 -8.38
C ASP A 50 -19.44 5.82 -7.00
N THR A 51 -18.52 5.79 -6.02
CA THR A 51 -18.78 6.41 -4.71
C THR A 51 -18.91 7.93 -4.83
N ALA A 52 -18.11 8.60 -5.66
CA ALA A 52 -18.23 10.03 -5.91
C ALA A 52 -19.53 10.39 -6.63
N ALA A 53 -19.96 9.57 -7.61
CA ALA A 53 -21.22 9.75 -8.31
C ALA A 53 -22.44 9.58 -7.39
N LEU A 54 -22.40 8.59 -6.48
CA LEU A 54 -23.44 8.40 -5.47
C LEU A 54 -23.53 9.59 -4.50
N LEU A 55 -22.40 10.11 -4.02
CA LEU A 55 -22.37 11.31 -3.18
C LEU A 55 -22.90 12.54 -3.90
N TYR A 56 -22.53 12.72 -5.18
CA TYR A 56 -23.09 13.79 -5.99
C TYR A 56 -24.61 13.67 -6.10
N THR A 57 -25.12 12.48 -6.41
CA THR A 57 -26.56 12.20 -6.52
C THR A 57 -27.30 12.47 -5.22
N ALA A 58 -26.74 12.02 -4.08
CA ALA A 58 -27.29 12.30 -2.75
C ALA A 58 -27.44 13.80 -2.47
N ARG A 59 -26.41 14.59 -2.79
CA ARG A 59 -26.44 16.06 -2.65
C ARG A 59 -27.52 16.71 -3.52
N GLN A 60 -27.76 16.21 -4.74
CA GLN A 60 -28.80 16.77 -5.62
C GLN A 60 -30.21 16.63 -5.04
N VAL A 61 -30.45 15.62 -4.19
CA VAL A 61 -31.75 15.41 -3.53
C VAL A 61 -31.76 15.86 -2.07
N GLY A 62 -30.72 16.58 -1.62
CA GLY A 62 -30.60 17.08 -0.24
C GLY A 62 -30.35 16.01 0.81
N TYR A 63 -29.89 14.81 0.43
CA TYR A 63 -29.51 13.75 1.36
C TYR A 63 -28.01 13.87 1.72
N ASP A 64 -27.71 14.07 3.00
CA ASP A 64 -26.34 13.99 3.50
C ASP A 64 -25.96 12.51 3.75
N PHE A 65 -25.13 11.96 2.88
CA PHE A 65 -24.73 10.56 2.94
C PHE A 65 -23.46 10.37 3.79
N GLY A 66 -23.57 10.66 5.09
CA GLY A 66 -22.45 10.64 6.04
C GLY A 66 -21.62 9.35 6.04
N LEU A 67 -22.25 8.17 5.88
CA LEU A 67 -21.54 6.89 5.78
C LEU A 67 -20.58 6.87 4.58
N LEU A 68 -21.05 7.28 3.40
CA LEU A 68 -20.25 7.22 2.18
C LEU A 68 -19.16 8.31 2.16
N ASN A 69 -19.43 9.47 2.75
CA ASN A 69 -18.40 10.49 3.02
C ASN A 69 -17.27 9.89 3.88
N GLY A 70 -17.63 9.23 4.99
CA GLY A 70 -16.65 8.55 5.85
C GLY A 70 -15.85 7.47 5.14
N VAL A 71 -16.48 6.70 4.24
CA VAL A 71 -15.78 5.69 3.42
C VAL A 71 -14.69 6.32 2.54
N GLN A 72 -14.99 7.45 1.88
CA GLN A 72 -14.01 8.17 1.05
C GLN A 72 -12.92 8.84 1.89
N ASP A 73 -13.28 9.44 3.02
CA ASP A 73 -12.32 10.10 3.91
C ASP A 73 -11.32 9.12 4.49
N VAL A 74 -11.79 7.93 4.91
CA VAL A 74 -10.90 6.85 5.37
C VAL A 74 -9.98 6.39 4.25
N ASN A 75 -10.47 6.27 3.00
CA ASN A 75 -9.60 5.86 1.89
C ASN A 75 -8.51 6.90 1.59
N ARG A 76 -8.89 8.19 1.54
CA ARG A 76 -7.95 9.30 1.31
C ARG A 76 -6.88 9.35 2.39
N THR A 77 -7.29 9.28 3.66
CA THR A 77 -6.35 9.33 4.79
C THR A 77 -5.50 8.07 4.89
N GLN A 78 -5.98 6.91 4.41
CA GLN A 78 -5.18 5.69 4.37
C GLN A 78 -3.93 5.83 3.50
N HIS A 79 -4.02 6.53 2.36
CA HIS A 79 -2.85 6.80 1.51
C HIS A 79 -1.78 7.59 2.26
N GLU A 80 -2.16 8.68 2.95
CA GLU A 80 -1.22 9.48 3.75
C GLU A 80 -0.62 8.65 4.90
N ARG A 81 -1.40 7.76 5.54
CA ARG A 81 -0.83 6.85 6.56
C ARG A 81 0.23 5.90 6.01
N MET A 82 0.12 5.48 4.75
CA MET A 82 1.17 4.66 4.14
C MET A 82 2.42 5.49 3.85
N VAL A 83 2.25 6.74 3.40
CA VAL A 83 3.35 7.70 3.25
C VAL A 83 4.05 7.90 4.60
N ASP A 84 3.31 8.16 5.67
CA ASP A 84 3.85 8.36 7.02
C ASP A 84 4.64 7.13 7.50
N LYS A 85 4.13 5.91 7.25
CA LYS A 85 4.86 4.67 7.58
C LYS A 85 6.17 4.56 6.82
N ILE A 86 6.20 4.91 5.54
CA ILE A 86 7.41 4.88 4.70
C ILE A 86 8.40 5.93 5.19
N VAL A 87 7.95 7.16 5.45
CA VAL A 87 8.80 8.24 5.99
C VAL A 87 9.37 7.86 7.35
N HIS A 88 8.55 7.27 8.24
CA HIS A 88 9.02 6.78 9.53
C HIS A 88 10.06 5.67 9.38
N ALA A 89 9.82 4.69 8.50
CA ALA A 89 10.76 3.62 8.22
C ALA A 89 12.09 4.13 7.60
N ALA A 90 12.06 5.28 6.93
CA ALA A 90 13.24 5.95 6.39
C ALA A 90 14.01 6.78 7.44
N GLY A 91 13.50 6.92 8.66
CA GLY A 91 14.12 7.69 9.74
C GLY A 91 13.51 9.07 9.97
N GLY A 92 12.34 9.36 9.38
CA GLY A 92 11.56 10.58 9.62
C GLY A 92 11.64 11.63 8.52
N ASP A 93 12.51 11.45 7.52
CA ASP A 93 12.64 12.29 6.34
C ASP A 93 13.00 11.41 5.12
N VAL A 94 12.57 11.81 3.94
CA VAL A 94 12.80 11.10 2.68
C VAL A 94 13.47 11.96 1.62
N ASP A 95 13.79 13.23 1.89
CA ASP A 95 14.43 14.12 0.93
C ASP A 95 15.77 13.54 0.42
N GLY A 96 15.88 13.39 -0.90
CA GLY A 96 17.03 12.80 -1.56
C GLY A 96 17.19 11.28 -1.37
N LEU A 97 16.39 10.64 -0.51
CA LEU A 97 16.46 9.20 -0.25
C LEU A 97 15.81 8.42 -1.39
N ARG A 98 16.33 7.21 -1.63
CA ARG A 98 15.76 6.27 -2.60
C ARG A 98 14.73 5.37 -1.92
N ILE A 99 13.52 5.33 -2.47
CA ILE A 99 12.44 4.43 -2.05
C ILE A 99 12.16 3.45 -3.19
N ALA A 100 12.25 2.16 -2.89
CA ALA A 100 11.86 1.09 -3.80
C ALA A 100 10.36 0.84 -3.67
N VAL A 101 9.68 0.64 -4.79
CA VAL A 101 8.25 0.29 -4.84
C VAL A 101 8.09 -1.05 -5.55
N TRP A 102 7.48 -2.02 -4.87
CA TRP A 102 7.00 -3.25 -5.47
C TRP A 102 5.50 -3.18 -5.66
N GLY A 103 5.06 -3.23 -6.91
CA GLY A 103 3.67 -3.06 -7.28
C GLY A 103 3.30 -1.60 -7.52
N ILE A 104 2.86 -1.32 -8.75
CA ILE A 104 2.46 0.01 -9.23
C ILE A 104 0.97 0.00 -9.62
N THR A 105 0.44 -1.15 -10.04
CA THR A 105 -0.97 -1.32 -10.44
C THR A 105 -1.91 -1.31 -9.23
N LEU A 106 -3.20 -1.06 -9.46
CA LEU A 106 -4.17 -0.90 -8.38
C LEU A 106 -4.34 -2.16 -7.49
N LYS A 107 -4.10 -3.34 -8.07
CA LYS A 107 -4.17 -4.69 -7.49
C LYS A 107 -3.41 -5.65 -8.40
N ALA A 108 -3.10 -6.85 -7.92
CA ALA A 108 -2.45 -7.86 -8.73
C ALA A 108 -3.31 -8.32 -9.94
N ASP A 109 -2.64 -8.95 -10.90
CA ASP A 109 -3.21 -9.56 -12.11
C ASP A 109 -3.87 -8.57 -13.08
N THR A 110 -3.39 -7.33 -13.13
CA THR A 110 -3.83 -6.31 -14.08
C THR A 110 -2.73 -5.28 -14.33
N ASP A 111 -2.74 -4.64 -15.50
CA ASP A 111 -1.91 -3.49 -15.86
C ASP A 111 -2.61 -2.14 -15.58
N ASP A 112 -3.79 -2.16 -14.95
CA ASP A 112 -4.60 -0.96 -14.72
C ASP A 112 -4.00 -0.08 -13.61
N LEU A 113 -3.64 1.12 -14.01
CA LEU A 113 -3.04 2.18 -13.19
C LEU A 113 -4.06 3.20 -12.67
N ARG A 114 -5.31 3.16 -13.15
CA ARG A 114 -6.32 4.19 -12.82
C ARG A 114 -6.59 4.20 -11.32
N ASP A 115 -6.47 5.37 -10.70
CA ASP A 115 -6.63 5.58 -9.27
C ASP A 115 -5.84 4.57 -8.40
N SER A 116 -4.68 4.10 -8.89
CA SER A 116 -3.85 3.15 -8.12
C SER A 116 -3.36 3.81 -6.82
N PRO A 117 -3.55 3.17 -5.65
CA PRO A 117 -3.00 3.65 -4.38
C PRO A 117 -1.47 3.80 -4.44
N ALA A 118 -0.79 2.95 -5.21
CA ALA A 118 0.67 2.99 -5.35
C ALA A 118 1.14 4.29 -6.00
N LEU A 119 0.41 4.79 -7.01
CA LEU A 119 0.73 6.06 -7.66
C LEU A 119 0.52 7.24 -6.71
N VAL A 120 -0.61 7.26 -5.98
CA VAL A 120 -0.89 8.32 -5.01
C VAL A 120 0.21 8.39 -3.94
N ILE A 121 0.63 7.23 -3.41
CA ILE A 121 1.69 7.15 -2.39
C ILE A 121 3.04 7.58 -2.98
N ALA A 122 3.38 7.10 -4.17
CA ALA A 122 4.64 7.45 -4.84
C ALA A 122 4.73 8.95 -5.15
N ASP A 123 3.68 9.55 -5.70
CA ASP A 123 3.62 10.98 -6.01
C ASP A 123 3.83 11.81 -4.74
N ARG A 124 3.19 11.45 -3.62
CA ARG A 124 3.38 12.13 -2.33
C ARG A 124 4.81 12.00 -1.79
N LEU A 125 5.44 10.83 -1.91
CA LEU A 125 6.85 10.65 -1.53
C LEU A 125 7.79 11.52 -2.37
N ILE A 126 7.51 11.65 -3.67
CA ILE A 126 8.29 12.47 -4.60
C ILE A 126 8.11 13.96 -4.29
N GLU A 127 6.90 14.39 -3.95
CA GLU A 127 6.64 15.75 -3.45
C GLU A 127 7.42 16.06 -2.15
N LEU A 128 7.69 15.05 -1.33
CA LEU A 128 8.55 15.14 -0.14
C LEU A 128 10.07 15.06 -0.46
N GLY A 129 10.45 14.96 -1.74
CA GLY A 129 11.86 14.93 -2.17
C GLY A 129 12.46 13.54 -2.37
N ALA A 130 11.68 12.48 -2.19
CA ALA A 130 12.16 11.11 -2.41
C ALA A 130 12.42 10.81 -3.90
N LYS A 131 13.39 9.92 -4.15
CA LYS A 131 13.62 9.31 -5.46
C LYS A 131 12.97 7.94 -5.49
N VAL A 132 11.86 7.81 -6.21
CA VAL A 132 11.10 6.56 -6.25
C VAL A 132 11.49 5.74 -7.48
N ARG A 133 11.87 4.48 -7.23
CA ARG A 133 12.13 3.47 -8.25
C ARG A 133 11.18 2.31 -8.05
N GLY A 134 10.50 1.89 -9.11
CA GLY A 134 9.42 0.93 -9.04
C GLY A 134 9.63 -0.29 -9.92
N TYR A 135 9.05 -1.40 -9.51
CA TYR A 135 8.86 -2.59 -10.33
C TYR A 135 7.41 -3.06 -10.23
N ASP A 136 6.81 -3.41 -11.37
CA ASP A 136 5.53 -4.10 -11.44
C ASP A 136 5.55 -5.09 -12.62
N PRO A 137 5.14 -6.35 -12.43
CA PRO A 137 5.22 -7.37 -13.48
C PRO A 137 4.36 -7.07 -14.72
N ALA A 138 3.31 -6.27 -14.56
CA ALA A 138 2.40 -5.91 -15.64
C ALA A 138 2.77 -4.59 -16.33
N ILE A 139 3.85 -3.92 -15.89
CA ILE A 139 4.28 -2.62 -16.43
C ILE A 139 5.67 -2.76 -17.05
N GLU A 140 5.77 -2.44 -18.34
CA GLU A 140 7.04 -2.46 -19.05
C GLU A 140 8.05 -1.45 -18.47
N ALA A 141 9.30 -1.88 -18.30
CA ALA A 141 10.39 -1.02 -17.85
C ALA A 141 10.61 0.16 -18.80
N GLY A 142 10.97 1.33 -18.25
CA GLY A 142 11.13 2.56 -19.02
C GLY A 142 9.82 3.20 -19.49
N ARG A 143 8.66 2.59 -19.25
CA ARG A 143 7.37 3.27 -19.40
C ARG A 143 7.32 4.42 -18.39
N ALA A 144 7.07 5.63 -18.88
CA ALA A 144 6.82 6.77 -18.01
C ALA A 144 5.50 6.56 -17.26
N VAL A 145 5.60 6.16 -15.98
CA VAL A 145 4.47 6.03 -15.07
C VAL A 145 4.63 7.08 -13.99
N SER A 146 3.97 8.22 -14.18
CA SER A 146 4.20 9.43 -13.38
C SER A 146 5.71 9.77 -13.34
N THR A 147 6.24 10.00 -12.15
CA THR A 147 7.65 10.30 -11.84
C THR A 147 8.41 9.10 -11.28
N ILE A 148 7.81 7.89 -11.31
CA ILE A 148 8.46 6.65 -10.88
C ILE A 148 9.43 6.18 -11.96
N GLU A 149 10.68 5.91 -11.58
CA GLU A 149 11.63 5.19 -12.43
C GLU A 149 11.27 3.69 -12.46
N VAL A 150 10.59 3.23 -13.52
CA VAL A 150 10.20 1.83 -13.66
C VAL A 150 11.35 0.99 -14.22
N VAL A 151 11.79 0.00 -13.45
CA VAL A 151 12.86 -0.94 -13.82
C VAL A 151 12.33 -2.33 -14.17
N ALA A 152 13.18 -3.18 -14.74
CA ALA A 152 12.78 -4.50 -15.26
C ALA A 152 12.88 -5.64 -14.24
N ASP A 153 13.51 -5.40 -13.09
CA ASP A 153 13.75 -6.43 -12.07
C ASP A 153 13.41 -5.90 -10.66
N PRO A 154 12.72 -6.70 -9.82
CA PRO A 154 12.33 -6.27 -8.48
C PRO A 154 13.52 -6.05 -7.54
N ILE A 155 14.64 -6.75 -7.73
CA ILE A 155 15.85 -6.59 -6.91
C ILE A 155 16.60 -5.33 -7.35
N GLU A 156 16.62 -5.02 -8.66
CA GLU A 156 17.15 -3.76 -9.19
C GLU A 156 16.41 -2.54 -8.62
N ALA A 157 15.09 -2.65 -8.40
CA ALA A 157 14.31 -1.59 -7.78
C ALA A 157 14.82 -1.26 -6.35
N CYS A 158 15.41 -2.25 -5.68
CA CYS A 158 15.92 -2.14 -4.31
C CYS A 158 17.37 -1.65 -4.20
N ASP A 159 18.10 -1.54 -5.33
CA ASP A 159 19.48 -1.06 -5.33
C ASP A 159 19.60 0.31 -4.65
N GLY A 160 20.41 0.43 -3.61
CA GLY A 160 20.60 1.66 -2.82
C GLY A 160 19.34 2.19 -2.13
N ALA A 161 18.25 1.42 -2.06
CA ALA A 161 17.01 1.86 -1.44
C ALA A 161 17.12 1.90 0.09
N HIS A 162 16.46 2.88 0.70
CA HIS A 162 16.38 3.04 2.16
C HIS A 162 15.15 2.35 2.72
N VAL A 163 14.08 2.28 1.92
CA VAL A 163 12.85 1.56 2.25
C VAL A 163 12.36 0.86 0.99
N LEU A 164 11.91 -0.38 1.14
CA LEU A 164 11.10 -1.09 0.17
C LEU A 164 9.63 -1.00 0.58
N ALA A 165 8.80 -0.37 -0.25
CA ALA A 165 7.36 -0.29 -0.09
C ALA A 165 6.67 -1.33 -0.98
N VAL A 166 5.95 -2.28 -0.39
CA VAL A 166 5.12 -3.24 -1.14
C VAL A 166 3.70 -2.70 -1.19
N LEU A 167 3.27 -2.24 -2.36
CA LEU A 167 2.02 -1.51 -2.55
C LEU A 167 0.97 -2.30 -3.35
N THR A 168 1.38 -3.38 -4.04
CA THR A 168 0.49 -4.31 -4.75
C THR A 168 0.85 -5.76 -4.43
N GLU A 169 -0.17 -6.58 -4.22
CA GLU A 169 -0.07 -7.95 -3.70
C GLU A 169 0.29 -9.02 -4.76
N TRP A 170 1.25 -8.74 -5.64
CA TRP A 170 1.72 -9.73 -6.62
C TRP A 170 2.35 -10.94 -5.92
N ASP A 171 1.85 -12.14 -6.20
CA ASP A 171 2.26 -13.35 -5.46
C ASP A 171 3.77 -13.65 -5.62
N GLU A 172 4.35 -13.32 -6.77
CA GLU A 172 5.77 -13.50 -7.06
C GLU A 172 6.71 -12.81 -6.06
N PHE A 173 6.28 -11.71 -5.44
CA PHE A 173 7.10 -11.00 -4.44
C PHE A 173 7.36 -11.85 -3.19
N ARG A 174 6.52 -12.84 -2.89
CA ARG A 174 6.71 -13.77 -1.75
C ARG A 174 7.94 -14.66 -1.93
N TRP A 175 8.32 -14.92 -3.18
CA TRP A 175 9.28 -15.95 -3.56
C TRP A 175 10.66 -15.39 -3.94
N LEU A 176 10.85 -14.07 -3.81
CA LEU A 176 12.11 -13.41 -4.11
C LEU A 176 13.21 -13.74 -3.10
N ASP A 177 14.46 -13.67 -3.56
CA ASP A 177 15.64 -13.85 -2.73
C ASP A 177 15.86 -12.62 -1.84
N PHE A 178 15.29 -12.66 -0.63
CA PHE A 178 15.39 -11.56 0.33
C PHE A 178 16.81 -11.34 0.88
N ASP A 179 17.71 -12.32 0.78
CA ASP A 179 19.12 -12.11 1.15
C ASP A 179 19.82 -11.24 0.09
N ARG A 180 19.49 -11.45 -1.20
CA ARG A 180 19.91 -10.55 -2.29
C ARG A 180 19.27 -9.17 -2.15
N VAL A 181 17.97 -9.07 -1.92
CA VAL A 181 17.28 -7.78 -1.70
C VAL A 181 17.97 -7.01 -0.57
N ARG A 182 18.24 -7.67 0.57
CA ARG A 182 18.95 -7.03 1.69
C ARG A 182 20.32 -6.50 1.29
N SER A 183 21.06 -7.27 0.49
CA SER A 183 22.43 -6.92 0.10
C SER A 183 22.52 -5.72 -0.85
N THR A 184 21.46 -5.43 -1.60
CA THR A 184 21.42 -4.30 -2.54
C THR A 184 20.89 -3.02 -1.89
N MET A 185 20.09 -3.13 -0.83
CA MET A 185 19.53 -1.98 -0.11
C MET A 185 20.59 -1.23 0.71
N ALA A 186 20.44 0.09 0.82
CA ALA A 186 21.23 0.92 1.72
C ALA A 186 20.82 0.69 3.19
N VAL A 187 19.51 0.56 3.44
CA VAL A 187 18.94 0.26 4.75
C VAL A 187 17.91 -0.86 4.58
N PRO A 188 17.98 -1.96 5.34
CA PRO A 188 17.04 -3.07 5.18
C PRO A 188 15.71 -2.79 5.90
N ALA A 189 14.93 -1.83 5.39
CA ALA A 189 13.59 -1.52 5.89
C ALA A 189 12.51 -1.86 4.87
N ILE A 190 11.42 -2.49 5.32
CA ILE A 190 10.27 -2.87 4.50
C ILE A 190 9.00 -2.30 5.12
N VAL A 191 8.20 -1.62 4.29
CA VAL A 191 6.81 -1.28 4.58
C VAL A 191 5.92 -2.07 3.64
N ASP A 192 5.18 -3.03 4.18
CA ASP A 192 4.31 -3.89 3.41
C ASP A 192 2.86 -3.46 3.62
N ALA A 193 2.38 -2.63 2.69
CA ALA A 193 1.02 -2.07 2.76
C ALA A 193 -0.05 -3.13 2.49
N ARG A 194 0.31 -4.32 1.98
CA ARG A 194 -0.61 -5.41 1.63
C ARG A 194 -0.56 -6.58 2.61
N ASN A 195 0.31 -6.52 3.62
CA ASN A 195 0.63 -7.64 4.51
C ASN A 195 0.92 -8.94 3.74
N LEU A 196 1.56 -8.81 2.59
CA LEU A 196 1.86 -9.91 1.68
C LEU A 196 2.94 -10.83 2.27
N LEU A 197 4.00 -10.25 2.84
CA LEU A 197 5.21 -10.95 3.24
C LEU A 197 5.12 -11.48 4.69
N ASP A 198 5.92 -12.51 5.00
CA ASP A 198 6.06 -13.06 6.35
C ASP A 198 7.00 -12.17 7.21
N PRO A 199 6.48 -11.43 8.21
CA PRO A 199 7.28 -10.54 9.05
C PRO A 199 8.36 -11.29 9.83
N ALA A 200 8.06 -12.50 10.30
CA ALA A 200 8.99 -13.26 11.13
C ALA A 200 10.19 -13.73 10.30
N ALA A 201 9.94 -14.17 9.07
CA ALA A 201 10.99 -14.55 8.13
C ALA A 201 11.89 -13.37 7.74
N LEU A 202 11.33 -12.17 7.55
CA LEU A 202 12.07 -10.97 7.18
C LEU A 202 12.85 -10.38 8.36
N ARG A 203 12.26 -10.34 9.57
CA ARG A 203 12.96 -9.91 10.78
C ARG A 203 14.15 -10.81 11.10
N ARG A 204 14.03 -12.14 10.93
CA ARG A 204 15.18 -13.07 11.07
C ARG A 204 16.30 -12.80 10.06
N ARG A 205 15.95 -12.27 8.88
CA ARG A 205 16.92 -11.82 7.86
C ARG A 205 17.44 -10.42 8.13
N GLY A 206 17.09 -9.78 9.25
CA GLY A 206 17.61 -8.48 9.64
C GLY A 206 16.89 -7.28 9.02
N PHE A 207 15.69 -7.47 8.46
CA PHE A 207 14.86 -6.36 8.04
C PHE A 207 14.11 -5.72 9.22
N ALA A 208 14.05 -4.39 9.25
CA ALA A 208 13.00 -3.68 9.94
C ALA A 208 11.71 -3.84 9.11
N TYR A 209 10.65 -4.41 9.70
CA TYR A 209 9.42 -4.72 8.97
C TYR A 209 8.21 -4.07 9.63
N THR A 210 7.46 -3.32 8.83
CA THR A 210 6.20 -2.66 9.20
C THR A 210 5.08 -3.14 8.28
N GLY A 211 3.97 -3.58 8.85
CA GLY A 211 2.75 -3.94 8.12
C GLY A 211 1.62 -2.91 8.33
N VAL A 212 0.42 -3.32 7.95
CA VAL A 212 -0.83 -2.57 8.18
C VAL A 212 -1.67 -3.31 9.22
N GLY A 213 -1.97 -2.67 10.34
CA GLY A 213 -2.74 -3.27 11.42
C GLY A 213 -1.98 -4.27 12.29
N ARG A 214 -0.64 -4.16 12.35
CA ARG A 214 0.26 -5.06 13.11
C ARG A 214 1.67 -4.49 13.24
#